data_AF-A0A101IVV5-F1
#
_entry.id   AF-A0A101IVV5-F1
#
_cell.length_a   1.000
_cell.length_b   1.000
_cell.length_c   1.000
_cell.angle_alpha   90.00
_cell.angle_beta   90.00
_cell.angle_gamma   90.00
#
_symmetry.space_group_name_H-M   'P 1'
#
loop_
_entity.id
_entity.type
_entity.pdbx_description
1 polymer ?
#
loop_
_entity_poly.entity_id
_entity_poly.type
_entity_poly.pdbx_seq_one_letter_code
_entity_poly.pdbx_strand_id
1 'polypeptide(L)'
;MKRFVAIADGRVQRVGYRDHVFDETFGTDISGYVKNLDTGEVEIVAEGQESDLLDLIKKINIIQRPIAVQSFRINWEEPTGAFSRFEIIRGDIQDETFERMDYAGKVLHSIDRKMDQSINLQTVALDKMDQSLKLHNMTLDKQDQMLDKQDRMLDKQDQMLEIGRETKEEIVGLRKDTGKYLEDEFREIKKKLSSIEDALVRAGIQV
;
A
#
# COMPACT_ATOMS: atom_id res chain seq x y z
N MET A 1 20.53 21.32 -45.18
CA MET A 1 19.52 21.97 -44.33
C MET A 1 18.21 22.02 -45.08
N LYS A 2 17.09 21.95 -44.38
CA LYS A 2 15.75 22.13 -44.95
C LYS A 2 14.99 23.20 -44.17
N ARG A 3 13.88 23.66 -44.75
CA ARG A 3 12.92 24.55 -44.10
C ARG A 3 11.55 23.92 -44.14
N PHE A 4 10.77 24.06 -43.08
CA PHE A 4 9.33 23.84 -43.15
C PHE A 4 8.56 25.06 -42.64
N VAL A 5 7.37 25.22 -43.20
CA VAL A 5 6.33 26.13 -42.72
C VAL A 5 5.16 25.26 -42.29
N ALA A 6 4.79 25.34 -41.02
CA ALA A 6 3.66 24.61 -40.46
C ALA A 6 2.58 25.55 -39.93
N ILE A 7 1.32 25.20 -40.19
CA ILE A 7 0.14 25.87 -39.63
C ILE A 7 -0.57 24.89 -38.71
N ALA A 8 -0.59 25.22 -37.42
CA ALA A 8 -1.32 24.49 -36.39
C ALA A 8 -2.66 25.17 -36.11
N ASP A 9 -3.71 24.37 -36.06
CA ASP A 9 -5.08 24.80 -35.75
C ASP A 9 -5.70 23.92 -34.65
N GLY A 10 -6.68 24.48 -33.94
CA GLY A 10 -7.34 23.87 -32.79
C GLY A 10 -7.18 24.73 -31.53
N ARG A 11 -6.98 24.08 -30.38
CA ARG A 11 -6.71 24.79 -29.12
C ARG A 11 -5.20 25.04 -28.99
N VAL A 12 -4.71 25.98 -29.78
CA VAL A 12 -3.27 26.29 -29.91
C VAL A 12 -2.92 27.72 -29.45
N GLN A 13 -3.88 28.63 -29.36
CA GLN A 13 -3.65 29.95 -28.78
C GLN A 13 -4.10 30.02 -27.31
N ARG A 14 -3.52 30.94 -26.54
CA ARG A 14 -3.85 31.16 -25.10
C ARG A 14 -3.63 29.95 -24.19
N VAL A 15 -2.79 29.01 -24.61
CA VAL A 15 -2.52 27.75 -23.90
C VAL A 15 -1.03 27.44 -23.75
N GLY A 16 -0.17 28.40 -24.07
CA GLY A 16 1.30 28.24 -23.99
C GLY A 16 1.91 27.44 -25.14
N TYR A 17 1.21 27.23 -26.25
CA TYR A 17 1.73 26.44 -27.36
C TYR A 17 2.98 27.05 -28.00
N ARG A 18 3.06 28.39 -28.12
CA ARG A 18 4.27 29.07 -28.63
C ARG A 18 5.48 28.81 -27.75
N ASP A 19 5.29 28.85 -26.43
CA ASP A 19 6.33 28.54 -25.45
C ASP A 19 6.73 27.05 -25.55
N HIS A 20 5.77 26.13 -25.69
CA HIS A 20 6.02 24.70 -25.94
C HIS A 20 6.86 24.46 -27.20
N VAL A 21 6.49 25.09 -28.33
CA VAL A 21 7.25 24.97 -29.59
C VAL A 21 8.67 25.50 -29.42
N PHE A 22 8.83 26.65 -28.76
CA PHE A 22 10.13 27.23 -28.49
C PHE A 22 11.00 26.31 -27.61
N ASP A 23 10.44 25.76 -26.54
CA ASP A 23 11.15 24.85 -25.63
C ASP A 23 11.64 23.59 -26.35
N GLU A 24 10.88 23.07 -27.32
CA GLU A 24 11.30 21.90 -28.11
C GLU A 24 12.43 22.17 -29.10
N THR A 25 12.74 23.44 -29.38
CA THR A 25 13.92 23.85 -30.16
C THR A 25 15.17 24.05 -29.29
N PHE A 26 15.01 24.08 -27.96
CA PHE A 26 16.12 24.34 -27.04
C PHE A 26 17.18 23.23 -27.10
N GLY A 27 18.45 23.61 -27.24
CA GLY A 27 19.57 22.67 -27.36
C GLY A 27 19.70 21.99 -28.73
N THR A 28 18.96 22.45 -29.75
CA THR A 28 19.08 22.02 -31.14
C THR A 28 19.62 23.14 -32.02
N ASP A 29 20.15 22.81 -33.20
CA ASP A 29 20.61 23.80 -34.19
C ASP A 29 19.46 24.30 -35.11
N ILE A 30 18.23 24.34 -34.59
CA ILE A 30 17.04 24.79 -35.31
C ILE A 30 16.90 26.31 -35.16
N SER A 31 16.67 27.00 -36.27
CA SER A 31 16.42 28.45 -36.33
C SER A 31 15.07 28.74 -36.98
N GLY A 32 14.48 29.91 -36.72
CA GLY A 32 13.15 30.26 -37.26
C GLY A 32 12.28 31.00 -36.27
N TYR A 33 10.97 30.81 -36.34
CA TYR A 33 10.05 31.45 -35.41
C TYR A 33 8.74 30.69 -35.22
N VAL A 34 8.03 31.06 -34.15
CA VAL A 34 6.63 30.71 -33.94
C VAL A 34 5.81 31.98 -33.68
N LYS A 35 4.66 32.13 -34.34
CA LYS A 35 3.78 33.30 -34.19
C LYS A 35 2.31 32.90 -34.18
N ASN A 36 1.50 33.62 -33.40
CA ASN A 36 0.06 33.54 -33.50
C ASN A 36 -0.41 34.31 -34.74
N LEU A 37 -1.39 33.76 -35.45
CA LEU A 37 -2.09 34.44 -36.54
C LEU A 37 -3.43 34.99 -36.02
N ASP A 38 -3.89 36.10 -36.60
CA ASP A 38 -5.19 36.70 -36.27
C ASP A 38 -6.39 35.78 -36.59
N THR A 39 -6.17 34.75 -37.41
CA THR A 39 -7.15 33.71 -37.73
C THR A 39 -7.43 32.75 -36.56
N GLY A 40 -6.62 32.78 -35.50
CA GLY A 40 -6.67 31.81 -34.40
C GLY A 40 -5.70 30.63 -34.56
N GLU A 41 -5.01 30.53 -35.70
CA GLU A 41 -3.99 29.52 -35.98
C GLU A 41 -2.61 29.94 -35.46
N VAL A 42 -1.65 29.01 -35.44
CA VAL A 42 -0.25 29.28 -35.11
C VAL A 42 0.64 28.88 -36.28
N GLU A 43 1.46 29.81 -36.74
CA GLU A 43 2.46 29.57 -37.78
C GLU A 43 3.81 29.29 -37.14
N ILE A 44 4.47 28.25 -37.64
CA ILE A 44 5.79 27.80 -37.22
C ILE A 44 6.66 27.73 -38.47
N VAL A 45 7.77 28.46 -38.47
CA VAL A 45 8.80 28.37 -39.51
C VAL A 45 10.07 27.87 -38.85
N ALA A 46 10.64 26.79 -39.38
CA ALA A 46 11.86 26.22 -38.82
C ALA A 46 12.83 25.79 -39.93
N GLU A 47 14.11 26.10 -39.76
CA GLU A 47 15.23 25.75 -40.61
C GLU A 47 16.28 24.97 -39.81
N GLY A 48 16.80 23.88 -40.36
CA GLY A 48 17.74 23.01 -39.64
C GLY A 48 18.12 21.75 -40.42
N GLN A 49 18.70 20.78 -39.70
CA GLN A 49 18.89 19.43 -40.22
C GLN A 49 17.54 18.72 -40.35
N GLU A 50 17.36 17.93 -41.41
CA GLU A 50 16.08 17.27 -41.68
C GLU A 50 15.64 16.33 -40.55
N SER A 51 16.60 15.64 -39.90
CA SER A 51 16.33 14.81 -38.72
C SER A 51 15.71 15.61 -37.58
N ASP A 52 16.30 16.74 -37.25
CA ASP A 52 15.91 17.54 -36.09
C ASP A 52 14.55 18.21 -36.33
N LEU A 53 14.30 18.63 -37.57
CA LEU A 53 13.01 19.18 -37.98
C LEU A 53 11.88 18.15 -37.94
N LEU A 54 12.14 16.91 -38.37
CA LEU A 54 11.17 15.82 -38.27
C LEU A 54 10.84 15.48 -36.82
N ASP A 55 11.83 15.52 -35.93
CA ASP A 55 11.59 15.30 -34.50
C ASP A 55 10.84 16.47 -33.87
N LEU A 56 11.18 17.71 -34.21
CA LEU A 56 10.42 18.90 -33.78
C LEU A 56 8.94 18.77 -34.18
N ILE A 57 8.65 18.41 -35.44
CA ILE A 57 7.28 18.20 -35.96
C ILE A 57 6.49 17.21 -35.09
N LYS A 58 7.09 16.09 -34.69
CA LYS A 58 6.42 15.08 -33.85
C LYS A 58 6.11 15.63 -32.46
N LYS A 59 7.02 16.41 -31.88
CA LYS A 59 6.88 16.92 -30.51
C LYS A 59 5.92 18.09 -30.38
N ILE A 60 5.66 18.80 -31.47
CA ILE A 60 4.72 19.95 -31.47
C ILE A 60 3.32 19.58 -31.96
N ASN A 61 3.15 18.52 -32.74
CA ASN A 61 1.81 18.04 -33.12
C ASN A 61 1.17 17.19 -32.00
N ILE A 62 0.71 17.84 -30.93
CA ILE A 62 0.26 17.18 -29.70
C ILE A 62 -1.22 17.43 -29.35
N ILE A 63 -1.83 16.44 -28.70
CA ILE A 63 -3.15 16.55 -28.05
C ILE A 63 -2.97 16.25 -26.57
N GLN A 64 -2.59 17.28 -25.80
CA GLN A 64 -2.37 17.19 -24.35
C GLN A 64 -2.82 18.49 -23.68
N ARG A 65 -3.87 18.41 -22.84
CA ARG A 65 -4.40 19.58 -22.13
C ARG A 65 -3.25 20.33 -21.40
N PRO A 66 -3.12 21.64 -21.61
CA PRO A 66 -4.10 22.57 -22.20
C PRO A 66 -4.10 22.68 -23.74
N ILE A 67 -3.10 22.14 -24.43
CA ILE A 67 -2.88 22.25 -25.88
C ILE A 67 -3.64 21.14 -26.62
N ALA A 68 -4.29 21.46 -27.72
CA ALA A 68 -4.84 20.44 -28.61
C ALA A 68 -4.71 20.89 -30.07
N VAL A 69 -3.68 20.40 -30.75
CA VAL A 69 -3.51 20.57 -32.19
C VAL A 69 -4.47 19.60 -32.88
N GLN A 70 -5.51 20.14 -33.53
CA GLN A 70 -6.54 19.37 -34.24
C GLN A 70 -6.21 19.20 -35.71
N SER A 71 -5.51 20.18 -36.29
CA SER A 71 -5.04 20.16 -37.67
C SER A 71 -3.62 20.73 -37.71
N PHE A 72 -2.73 20.05 -38.43
CA PHE A 72 -1.32 20.42 -38.53
C PHE A 72 -0.88 20.26 -39.99
N ARG A 73 -0.78 21.39 -40.70
CA ARG A 73 -0.43 21.42 -42.13
C ARG A 73 1.03 21.79 -42.27
N ILE A 74 1.80 21.05 -43.06
CA ILE A 74 3.26 21.25 -43.22
C ILE A 74 3.59 21.40 -44.69
N ASN A 75 4.35 22.42 -45.03
CA ASN A 75 4.94 22.64 -46.34
C ASN A 75 6.46 22.70 -46.21
N TRP A 76 7.17 21.94 -47.05
CA TRP A 76 8.64 21.96 -47.10
C TRP A 76 9.12 22.96 -48.15
N GLU A 77 10.15 23.73 -47.81
CA GLU A 77 10.73 24.78 -48.64
C GLU A 77 12.27 24.74 -48.59
N GLU A 78 12.91 25.49 -49.48
CA GLU A 78 14.35 25.75 -49.42
C GLU A 78 14.68 26.68 -48.23
N PRO A 79 15.79 26.43 -47.51
CA PRO A 79 16.21 27.28 -46.41
C PRO A 79 16.61 28.67 -46.90
N THR A 80 16.17 29.69 -46.18
CA THR A 80 16.47 31.09 -46.48
C THR A 80 17.77 31.55 -45.85
N GLY A 81 18.20 30.92 -44.74
CA GLY A 81 19.33 31.37 -43.95
C GLY A 81 19.10 32.71 -43.26
N ALA A 82 17.85 33.18 -43.20
CA ALA A 82 17.50 34.49 -42.65
C ALA A 82 17.47 34.51 -41.11
N PHE A 83 17.49 33.34 -40.47
CA PHE A 83 17.31 33.20 -39.02
C PHE A 83 18.61 32.76 -38.36
N SER A 84 19.03 33.49 -37.32
CA SER A 84 20.22 33.14 -36.51
C SER A 84 19.88 32.32 -35.26
N ARG A 85 18.62 32.34 -34.84
CA ARG A 85 18.06 31.60 -33.69
C ARG A 85 16.57 31.34 -33.91
N PHE A 86 15.98 30.53 -33.06
CA PHE A 86 14.54 30.38 -32.99
C PHE A 86 13.91 31.43 -32.05
N GLU A 87 12.81 32.07 -32.46
CA GLU A 87 12.17 33.15 -31.67
C GLU A 87 10.65 33.00 -31.56
N ILE A 88 10.09 33.49 -30.45
CA ILE A 88 8.64 33.69 -30.32
C ILE A 88 8.29 35.10 -30.78
N ILE A 89 7.53 35.23 -31.86
CA ILE A 89 7.00 36.53 -32.30
C ILE A 89 5.72 36.81 -31.51
N ARG A 90 5.72 37.98 -30.86
CA ARG A 90 4.64 38.46 -30.00
C ARG A 90 3.96 39.67 -30.63
N GLY A 91 2.64 39.76 -30.45
CA GLY A 91 1.81 40.88 -30.87
C GLY A 91 1.80 42.01 -29.84
N ASP A 92 0.70 42.77 -29.76
CA ASP A 92 0.53 43.81 -28.75
C ASP A 92 0.55 43.21 -27.33
N ILE A 93 1.32 43.84 -26.44
CA ILE A 93 1.58 43.40 -25.06
C ILE A 93 0.28 43.39 -24.24
N GLN A 94 -0.65 44.33 -24.50
CA GLN A 94 -1.90 44.42 -23.74
C GLN A 94 -2.80 43.20 -23.99
N ASP A 95 -3.02 42.83 -25.25
CA ASP A 95 -3.85 41.67 -25.58
C ASP A 95 -3.20 40.39 -25.02
N GLU A 96 -1.90 40.18 -25.24
CA GLU A 96 -1.20 38.98 -24.76
C GLU A 96 -1.22 38.83 -23.23
N THR A 97 -1.22 39.93 -22.47
CA THR A 97 -1.23 39.87 -21.00
C THR A 97 -2.59 39.46 -20.45
N PHE A 98 -3.70 39.96 -21.01
CA PHE A 98 -5.05 39.51 -20.66
C PHE A 98 -5.25 38.02 -20.97
N GLU A 99 -4.76 37.56 -22.13
CA GLU A 99 -4.88 36.15 -22.51
C GLU A 99 -4.14 35.21 -21.55
N ARG A 100 -2.94 35.60 -21.09
CA ARG A 100 -2.15 34.86 -20.11
C ARG A 100 -2.83 34.83 -18.74
N MET A 101 -3.45 35.93 -18.31
CA MET A 101 -4.17 36.01 -17.05
C MET A 101 -5.40 35.09 -17.00
N ASP A 102 -6.20 35.05 -18.07
CA ASP A 102 -7.36 34.15 -18.17
C ASP A 102 -6.95 32.68 -18.08
N TYR A 103 -5.84 32.32 -18.76
CA TYR A 103 -5.31 30.97 -18.71
C TYR A 103 -4.79 30.63 -17.31
N ALA A 104 -4.04 31.53 -16.68
CA ALA A 104 -3.57 31.36 -15.30
C ALA A 104 -4.74 31.16 -14.34
N GLY A 105 -5.82 31.94 -14.47
CA GLY A 105 -7.04 31.76 -13.67
C GLY A 105 -7.68 30.38 -13.83
N LYS A 106 -7.78 29.87 -15.07
CA LYS A 106 -8.29 28.50 -15.33
C LYS A 106 -7.40 27.42 -14.72
N VAL A 107 -6.08 27.57 -14.81
CA VAL A 107 -5.12 26.63 -14.21
C VAL A 107 -5.25 26.65 -12.68
N LEU A 108 -5.24 27.83 -12.06
CA LEU A 108 -5.40 28.00 -10.62
C LEU A 108 -6.69 27.38 -10.12
N HIS A 109 -7.81 27.64 -10.80
CA HIS A 109 -9.09 27.03 -10.43
C HIS A 109 -9.10 25.51 -10.60
N SER A 110 -8.35 24.96 -11.57
CA SER A 110 -8.19 23.51 -11.70
C SER A 110 -7.32 22.90 -10.59
N ILE A 111 -6.32 23.63 -10.12
CA ILE A 111 -5.45 23.24 -9.00
C ILE A 111 -6.27 23.24 -7.71
N ASP A 112 -7.02 24.30 -7.44
CA ASP A 112 -7.92 24.45 -6.29
C ASP A 112 -8.89 23.26 -6.17
N ARG A 113 -9.61 22.94 -7.26
CA ARG A 113 -10.49 21.75 -7.28
C ARG A 113 -9.76 20.43 -7.04
N LYS A 114 -8.56 20.26 -7.62
CA LYS A 114 -7.76 19.03 -7.41
C LYS A 114 -7.25 18.94 -5.97
N MET A 115 -6.90 20.08 -5.36
CA MET A 115 -6.50 20.16 -3.96
C MET A 115 -7.67 19.79 -3.05
N ASP A 116 -8.87 20.32 -3.28
CA ASP A 116 -10.07 19.94 -2.53
C ASP A 116 -10.37 18.44 -2.62
N GLN A 117 -10.26 17.86 -3.82
CA GLN A 117 -10.43 16.42 -4.01
C GLN A 117 -9.36 15.62 -3.25
N SER A 118 -8.10 16.06 -3.28
CA SER A 118 -7.01 15.40 -2.55
C SER A 118 -7.22 15.48 -1.04
N ILE A 119 -7.63 16.64 -0.52
CA ILE A 119 -7.92 16.84 0.91
C ILE A 119 -9.06 15.93 1.33
N ASN A 120 -10.16 15.88 0.57
CA ASN A 120 -11.28 15.00 0.88
C ASN A 120 -10.88 13.51 0.89
N LEU A 121 -10.05 13.07 -0.06
CA LEU A 121 -9.53 11.69 -0.09
C LEU A 121 -8.65 11.40 1.13
N GLN A 122 -7.80 12.35 1.54
CA GLN A 122 -6.97 12.21 2.74
C GLN A 122 -7.82 12.12 4.00
N THR A 123 -8.86 12.97 4.14
CA THR A 123 -9.80 12.91 5.27
C THR A 123 -10.48 11.54 5.35
N VAL A 124 -11.00 11.03 4.23
CA VAL A 124 -11.63 9.68 4.19
C VAL A 124 -10.63 8.57 4.54
N ALA A 125 -9.37 8.70 4.13
CA ALA A 125 -8.32 7.73 4.46
C ALA A 125 -8.00 7.76 5.96
N LEU A 126 -7.92 8.94 6.58
CA LEU A 126 -7.72 9.11 8.02
C LEU A 126 -8.89 8.49 8.81
N ASP A 127 -10.14 8.76 8.43
CA ASP A 127 -11.31 8.14 9.07
C ASP A 127 -11.27 6.61 9.01
N LYS A 128 -10.83 6.04 7.88
CA LYS A 128 -10.66 4.59 7.75
C LYS A 128 -9.52 4.05 8.61
N MET A 129 -8.43 4.80 8.76
CA MET A 129 -7.33 4.43 9.65
C MET A 129 -7.80 4.42 11.10
N ASP A 130 -8.56 5.42 11.55
CA ASP A 130 -9.13 5.46 12.90
C ASP A 130 -10.08 4.30 13.17
N GLN A 131 -10.93 3.94 12.20
CA GLN A 131 -11.79 2.75 12.29
C GLN A 131 -10.96 1.46 12.41
N SER A 132 -9.88 1.34 11.64
CA SER A 132 -8.97 0.20 11.68
C SER A 132 -8.26 0.10 13.03
N LEU A 133 -7.78 1.21 13.57
CA LEU A 133 -7.14 1.26 14.89
C LEU A 133 -8.11 0.84 15.99
N LYS A 134 -9.36 1.33 15.93
CA LYS A 134 -10.41 0.92 16.87
C LYS A 134 -10.68 -0.58 16.82
N LEU A 135 -10.76 -1.16 15.62
CA LEU A 135 -10.94 -2.60 15.45
C LEU A 135 -9.74 -3.40 15.98
N HIS A 136 -8.52 -2.88 15.78
CA HIS A 136 -7.30 -3.51 16.28
C HIS A 136 -7.29 -3.53 17.81
N ASN A 137 -7.62 -2.41 18.46
CA ASN A 137 -7.72 -2.33 19.92
C ASN A 137 -8.76 -3.31 20.47
N MET A 138 -9.94 -3.42 19.84
CA MET A 138 -10.95 -4.40 20.24
C MET A 138 -10.46 -5.86 20.09
N THR A 139 -9.57 -6.11 19.13
CA THR A 139 -8.96 -7.44 18.94
C THR A 139 -7.95 -7.74 20.04
N LEU A 140 -7.12 -6.74 20.41
CA LEU A 140 -6.18 -6.85 21.52
C LEU A 140 -6.92 -7.12 22.85
N ASP A 141 -7.98 -6.35 23.15
CA ASP A 141 -8.79 -6.57 24.35
C ASP A 141 -9.36 -8.00 24.42
N LYS A 142 -9.75 -8.56 23.28
CA LYS A 142 -10.23 -9.95 23.20
C LYS A 142 -9.12 -10.97 23.38
N GLN A 143 -7.91 -10.67 22.92
CA GLN A 143 -6.73 -11.50 23.15
C GLN A 143 -6.36 -11.51 24.62
N ASP A 144 -6.35 -10.36 25.29
CA ASP A 144 -6.10 -10.26 26.73
C ASP A 144 -7.12 -11.07 27.53
N GLN A 145 -8.42 -10.95 27.21
CA GLN A 145 -9.47 -11.78 27.83
C GLN A 145 -9.30 -13.28 27.57
N MET A 146 -8.70 -13.66 26.44
CA MET A 146 -8.43 -15.06 26.11
C MET A 146 -7.25 -15.59 26.94
N LEU A 147 -6.20 -14.78 27.10
CA LEU A 147 -5.04 -15.10 27.95
C LEU A 147 -5.49 -15.27 29.40
N ASP A 148 -6.29 -14.35 29.94
CA ASP A 148 -6.85 -14.47 31.30
C ASP A 148 -7.64 -15.77 31.51
N LYS A 149 -8.38 -16.21 30.48
CA LYS A 149 -9.13 -17.47 30.53
C LYS A 149 -8.21 -18.69 30.46
N GLN A 150 -7.11 -18.61 29.70
CA GLN A 150 -6.11 -19.66 29.63
C GLN A 150 -5.39 -19.80 30.97
N ASP A 151 -4.99 -18.70 31.60
CA ASP A 151 -4.35 -18.71 32.92
C ASP A 151 -5.25 -19.37 33.97
N ARG A 152 -6.53 -18.98 34.04
CA ARG A 152 -7.51 -19.64 34.93
C ARG A 152 -7.72 -21.13 34.61
N MET A 153 -7.54 -21.53 33.35
CA MET A 153 -7.65 -22.93 32.97
C MET A 153 -6.42 -23.72 33.43
N LEU A 154 -5.23 -23.13 33.32
CA LEU A 154 -3.99 -23.71 33.83
C LEU A 154 -4.05 -23.87 35.35
N ASP A 155 -4.50 -22.85 36.08
CA ASP A 155 -4.69 -22.93 37.55
C ASP A 155 -5.61 -24.11 37.94
N LYS A 156 -6.70 -24.31 37.20
CA LYS A 156 -7.62 -25.43 37.43
C LYS A 156 -7.00 -26.78 37.09
N GLN A 157 -6.16 -26.85 36.06
CA GLN A 157 -5.44 -28.07 35.72
C GLN A 157 -4.42 -28.40 36.81
N ASP A 158 -3.69 -27.42 37.33
CA ASP A 158 -2.75 -27.60 38.43
C ASP A 158 -3.45 -28.10 39.71
N GLN A 159 -4.60 -27.51 40.07
CA GLN A 159 -5.43 -28.01 41.17
C GLN A 159 -5.90 -29.44 40.95
N MET A 160 -6.32 -29.80 39.74
CA MET A 160 -6.75 -31.15 39.41
C MET A 160 -5.59 -32.15 39.53
N LEU A 161 -4.38 -31.76 39.08
CA LEU A 161 -3.17 -32.57 39.20
C LEU A 161 -2.76 -32.76 40.65
N GLU A 162 -2.89 -31.72 41.49
CA GLU A 162 -2.63 -31.79 42.92
C GLU A 162 -3.56 -32.77 43.62
N ILE A 163 -4.88 -32.63 43.43
CA ILE A 163 -5.88 -33.58 43.95
C ILE A 163 -5.59 -35.01 43.47
N GLY A 164 -5.19 -35.17 42.21
CA GLY A 164 -4.82 -36.47 41.65
C GLY A 164 -3.58 -37.08 42.33
N ARG A 165 -2.58 -36.27 42.69
CA ARG A 165 -1.41 -36.71 43.47
C ARG A 165 -1.81 -37.10 44.88
N GLU A 166 -2.58 -36.27 45.59
CA GLU A 166 -3.07 -36.55 46.94
C GLU A 166 -3.89 -37.85 46.98
N THR A 167 -4.83 -38.01 46.05
CA THR A 167 -5.65 -39.23 45.93
C THR A 167 -4.79 -40.46 45.72
N LYS A 168 -3.75 -40.35 44.86
CA LYS A 168 -2.81 -41.44 44.63
C LYS A 168 -2.03 -41.77 45.90
N GLU A 169 -1.57 -40.78 46.65
CA GLU A 169 -0.85 -40.96 47.91
C GLU A 169 -1.74 -41.64 48.96
N GLU A 170 -2.99 -41.21 49.12
CA GLU A 170 -3.95 -41.86 50.02
C GLU A 170 -4.20 -43.33 49.63
N ILE A 171 -4.41 -43.62 48.34
CA ILE A 171 -4.60 -45.00 47.87
C ILE A 171 -3.37 -45.87 48.16
N VAL A 172 -2.16 -45.32 48.01
CA VAL A 172 -0.91 -46.03 48.34
C VAL A 172 -0.82 -46.26 49.85
N GLY A 173 -1.16 -45.26 50.67
CA GLY A 173 -1.25 -45.36 52.13
C GLY A 173 -2.22 -46.45 52.57
N LEU A 174 -3.48 -46.37 52.12
CA LEU A 174 -4.53 -47.36 52.41
C LEU A 174 -4.11 -48.78 52.00
N ARG A 175 -3.49 -48.95 50.82
CA ARG A 175 -2.99 -50.26 50.38
C ARG A 175 -1.90 -50.79 51.29
N LYS A 176 -0.99 -49.93 51.75
CA LYS A 176 0.08 -50.32 52.69
C LYS A 176 -0.50 -50.71 54.05
N ASP A 177 -1.42 -49.93 54.59
CA ASP A 177 -2.04 -50.19 55.89
C ASP A 177 -2.90 -51.47 55.87
N THR A 178 -3.70 -51.64 54.81
CA THR A 178 -4.48 -52.86 54.60
C THR A 178 -3.58 -54.09 54.43
N GLY A 179 -2.48 -53.95 53.67
CA GLY A 179 -1.49 -55.00 53.49
C GLY A 179 -0.88 -55.43 54.82
N LYS A 180 -0.48 -54.47 55.66
CA LYS A 180 0.06 -54.74 57.00
C LYS A 180 -0.97 -55.41 57.92
N TYR A 181 -2.19 -54.90 57.95
CA TYR A 181 -3.29 -55.49 58.73
C TYR A 181 -3.53 -56.95 58.33
N LEU A 182 -3.63 -57.22 57.02
CA LEU A 182 -3.82 -58.59 56.51
C LEU A 182 -2.64 -59.50 56.87
N GLU A 183 -1.40 -59.03 56.74
CA GLU A 183 -0.21 -59.81 57.12
C GLU A 183 -0.20 -60.17 58.61
N ASP A 184 -0.60 -59.23 59.48
CA ASP A 184 -0.69 -59.44 60.93
C ASP A 184 -1.81 -60.44 61.27
N GLU A 185 -3.01 -60.29 60.69
CA GLU A 185 -4.13 -61.22 60.85
C GLU A 185 -3.77 -62.63 60.34
N PHE A 186 -3.16 -62.75 59.16
CA PHE A 186 -2.71 -64.03 58.62
C PHE A 186 -1.64 -64.69 59.51
N ARG A 187 -0.76 -63.89 60.11
CA ARG A 187 0.24 -64.40 61.06
C ARG A 187 -0.42 -64.94 62.32
N GLU A 188 -1.43 -64.25 62.84
CA GLU A 188 -2.18 -64.70 64.01
C GLU A 188 -2.99 -65.98 63.72
N ILE A 189 -3.65 -66.05 62.56
CA ILE A 189 -4.36 -67.24 62.08
C ILE A 189 -3.38 -68.42 61.96
N LYS A 190 -2.22 -68.23 61.33
CA LYS A 190 -1.19 -69.29 61.22
C LYS A 190 -0.75 -69.79 62.59
N LYS A 191 -0.56 -68.89 63.57
CA LYS A 191 -0.18 -69.26 64.94
C LYS A 191 -1.28 -70.08 65.63
N LYS A 192 -2.55 -69.68 65.48
CA LYS A 192 -3.71 -70.42 65.99
C LYS A 192 -3.82 -71.81 65.34
N LEU A 193 -3.65 -71.90 64.03
CA LEU A 193 -3.66 -73.18 63.30
C LEU A 193 -2.56 -74.13 63.80
N SER A 194 -1.32 -73.66 63.94
CA SER A 194 -0.21 -74.46 64.49
C SER A 194 -0.51 -74.94 65.92
N SER A 195 -1.17 -74.12 66.74
CA SER A 195 -1.57 -74.52 68.10
C SER A 195 -2.63 -75.63 68.11
N ILE A 196 -3.55 -75.61 67.14
CA ILE A 196 -4.57 -76.65 66.94
C ILE A 196 -3.93 -77.93 66.42
N GLU A 197 -3.03 -77.82 65.45
CA GLU A 197 -2.26 -78.94 64.88
C GLU A 197 -1.48 -79.67 65.98
N ASP A 198 -0.74 -78.93 66.83
CA ASP A 198 -0.03 -79.48 67.98
C ASP A 198 -0.97 -80.19 68.98
N ALA A 199 -2.17 -79.64 69.21
CA ALA A 199 -3.15 -80.24 70.11
C ALA A 199 -3.73 -81.55 69.55
N LEU A 200 -3.99 -81.60 68.25
CA LEU A 200 -4.46 -82.80 67.56
C LEU A 200 -3.40 -83.90 67.58
N VAL A 201 -2.13 -83.56 67.31
CA VAL A 201 -0.98 -84.48 67.42
C VAL A 201 -0.88 -85.06 68.84
N ARG A 202 -0.99 -84.21 69.88
CA ARG A 202 -1.02 -84.67 71.29
C ARG A 202 -2.19 -85.61 71.61
N ALA A 203 -3.32 -85.44 70.92
CA ALA A 203 -4.49 -86.31 71.06
C ALA A 203 -4.39 -87.61 70.25
N GLY A 204 -3.27 -87.86 69.55
CA GLY A 204 -3.06 -89.06 68.74
C GLY A 204 -3.73 -89.03 67.37
N ILE A 205 -4.23 -87.86 66.94
CA ILE A 205 -4.80 -87.64 65.62
C ILE A 205 -3.68 -87.13 64.70
N GLN A 206 -3.40 -87.87 63.63
CA GLN A 206 -2.41 -87.48 62.63
C GLN A 206 -3.01 -86.39 61.74
N VAL A 207 -2.36 -85.22 61.71
CA VAL A 207 -2.75 -84.04 60.90
C VAL A 207 -1.76 -83.88 59.76
#